data_AF-A0AAF1K161-F1
#
_entry.id   AF-A0AAF1K161-F1
#
_cell.length_a   1.000
_cell.length_b   1.000
_cell.length_c   1.000
_cell.angle_alpha   90.00
_cell.angle_beta   90.00
_cell.angle_gamma   90.00
#
_symmetry.space_group_name_H-M   'P 1'
#
loop_
_entity.id
_entity.type
_entity.pdbx_description
1 polymer ?
#
loop_
_entity_poly.entity_id
_entity_poly.type
_entity_poly.pdbx_seq_one_letter_code
_entity_poly.pdbx_strand_id
1 'polypeptide(L)'
;MGQLNIKDETLIAEAKELAALLGTSTTAALREAVHARLEREKAGRDERREMKVAAIMAIAREASKLFLPGSTSDHSDLYDENGLPK
;
A
#
# COMPACT_ATOMS: atom_id res chain seq x y z
N MET A 1 -22.36 -6.63 9.86
CA MET A 1 -22.51 -5.17 9.62
C MET A 1 -21.97 -4.45 10.84
N GLY A 2 -21.03 -3.52 10.67
CA GLY A 2 -20.53 -2.69 11.76
C GLY A 2 -21.32 -1.40 11.85
N GLN A 3 -21.72 -0.99 13.05
CA GLN A 3 -22.34 0.31 13.27
C GLN A 3 -21.25 1.33 13.60
N LEU A 4 -21.14 2.39 12.79
CA LEU A 4 -20.25 3.51 13.06
C LEU A 4 -21.03 4.57 13.85
N ASN A 5 -20.76 4.66 15.15
CA ASN A 5 -21.35 5.69 16.02
C ASN A 5 -20.33 6.81 16.24
N ILE A 6 -20.55 7.95 15.60
CA ILE A 6 -19.76 9.17 15.80
C ILE A 6 -20.45 9.98 16.90
N LYS A 7 -19.74 10.26 18.00
CA LYS A 7 -20.20 11.12 19.11
C LYS A 7 -19.51 12.49 19.13
N ASP A 8 -18.76 12.80 18.07
CA ASP A 8 -18.07 14.07 17.92
C ASP A 8 -19.03 15.09 17.28
N GLU A 9 -19.42 16.09 18.05
CA GLU A 9 -20.36 17.13 17.63
C GLU A 9 -19.82 17.97 16.47
N THR A 10 -18.50 18.22 16.45
CA THR A 10 -17.83 19.02 15.41
C THR A 10 -17.89 18.26 14.09
N LEU A 11 -17.49 16.99 14.10
CA LEU A 11 -17.52 16.15 12.90
C LEU A 11 -18.95 15.98 12.36
N ILE A 12 -19.95 15.89 13.24
CA ILE A 12 -21.36 15.84 12.83
C ILE A 12 -21.79 17.15 12.16
N ALA A 13 -21.37 18.31 12.69
CA ALA A 13 -21.68 19.61 12.10
C ALA A 13 -21.02 19.77 10.72
N GLU A 14 -19.72 19.47 10.61
CA GLU A 14 -18.96 19.52 9.36
C GLU A 14 -19.57 18.58 8.30
N ALA A 15 -19.96 17.36 8.69
CA ALA A 15 -20.57 16.41 7.77
C ALA A 15 -21.94 16.89 7.25
N LYS A 16 -22.72 17.61 8.07
CA LYS A 16 -23.98 18.22 7.64
C LYS A 16 -23.75 19.39 6.70
N GLU A 17 -22.78 20.25 7.00
CA GLU A 17 -22.39 21.36 6.14
C GLU A 17 -21.93 20.86 4.77
N LEU A 18 -21.04 19.87 4.74
CA LEU A 18 -20.58 19.24 3.51
C LEU A 18 -21.75 18.67 2.69
N ALA A 19 -22.70 18.01 3.34
CA ALA A 19 -23.88 17.47 2.67
C ALA A 19 -24.77 18.56 2.06
N ALA A 20 -24.93 19.70 2.76
CA ALA A 20 -25.66 20.84 2.26
C ALA A 20 -24.98 21.45 1.02
N LEU A 21 -23.65 21.59 1.05
CA LEU A 21 -22.88 22.09 -0.09
C LEU A 21 -22.94 21.17 -1.30
N LEU A 22 -22.93 19.85 -1.07
CA LEU A 22 -23.00 18.84 -2.14
C LEU A 22 -24.45 18.57 -2.61
N GLY A 23 -25.46 19.06 -1.89
CA GLY A 23 -26.87 18.76 -2.17
C GLY A 23 -27.23 17.28 -1.98
N THR A 24 -26.56 16.58 -1.06
CA THR A 24 -26.76 15.14 -0.80
C THR A 24 -27.08 14.86 0.67
N SER A 25 -27.28 13.59 1.04
CA SER A 25 -27.43 13.21 2.45
C SER A 25 -26.08 13.22 3.18
N THR A 26 -26.09 13.44 4.50
CA THR A 26 -24.86 13.38 5.34
C THR A 26 -24.08 12.09 5.15
N THR A 27 -24.77 10.96 5.03
CA THR A 27 -24.13 9.67 4.79
C THR A 27 -23.50 9.57 3.39
N ALA A 28 -24.16 10.13 2.36
CA ALA A 28 -23.61 10.14 1.00
C ALA A 28 -22.36 11.02 0.91
N ALA A 29 -22.42 12.24 1.45
CA ALA A 29 -21.29 13.15 1.53
C ALA A 29 -20.10 12.53 2.29
N LEU A 30 -20.37 11.89 3.43
CA LEU A 30 -19.31 11.23 4.22
C LEU A 30 -18.73 10.03 3.46
N ARG A 31 -19.56 9.23 2.77
CA ARG A 31 -19.10 8.10 1.95
C ARG A 31 -18.17 8.58 0.84
N GLU A 32 -18.54 9.64 0.15
CA GLU A 32 -17.73 10.21 -0.94
C GLU A 32 -16.40 10.75 -0.40
N ALA A 33 -16.43 11.53 0.68
CA ALA A 33 -15.22 12.08 1.30
C ALA A 33 -14.24 10.98 1.76
N VAL A 34 -14.77 9.94 2.41
CA VAL A 34 -13.97 8.78 2.86
C VAL A 34 -13.41 8.02 1.65
N HIS A 35 -14.23 7.78 0.63
CA HIS A 35 -13.79 7.06 -0.57
C HIS A 35 -12.68 7.84 -1.30
N ALA A 36 -12.88 9.13 -1.55
CA ALA A 36 -11.88 9.97 -2.19
C ALA A 36 -10.57 10.04 -1.39
N ARG A 37 -10.65 10.12 -0.05
CA ARG A 37 -9.45 10.10 0.81
C ARG A 37 -8.72 8.76 0.77
N LEU A 38 -9.46 7.65 0.77
CA LEU A 38 -8.91 6.30 0.69
C LEU A 38 -8.20 6.06 -0.64
N GLU A 39 -8.80 6.46 -1.76
CA GLU A 39 -8.18 6.28 -3.08
C GLU A 39 -6.88 7.08 -3.19
N ARG A 40 -6.84 8.32 -2.67
CA ARG A 40 -5.58 9.10 -2.59
C ARG A 40 -4.52 8.42 -1.72
N GLU A 41 -4.89 7.85 -0.58
CA GLU A 41 -3.94 7.12 0.27
C GLU A 41 -3.40 5.85 -0.39
N LYS A 42 -4.27 5.09 -1.06
CA LYS A 42 -3.88 3.88 -1.77
C LYS A 42 -2.91 4.21 -2.90
N ALA A 43 -3.28 5.15 -3.77
CA ALA A 43 -2.42 5.59 -4.87
C ALA A 43 -1.05 6.04 -4.35
N GLY A 44 -1.01 6.91 -3.32
CA GLY A 44 0.26 7.35 -2.75
C GLY A 44 1.07 6.23 -2.07
N ARG A 45 0.42 5.20 -1.52
CA ARG A 45 1.11 4.02 -0.97
C ARG A 45 1.70 3.16 -2.06
N ASP A 46 0.99 2.95 -3.16
CA ASP A 46 1.46 2.18 -4.31
C ASP A 46 2.63 2.87 -5.00
N GLU A 47 2.53 4.18 -5.25
CA GLU A 47 3.64 4.98 -5.79
C GLU A 47 4.90 4.88 -4.90
N ARG A 48 4.75 5.09 -3.58
CA ARG A 48 5.88 4.95 -2.64
C ARG A 48 6.47 3.54 -2.64
N ARG A 49 5.63 2.51 -2.76
CA ARG A 49 6.06 1.11 -2.83
C ARG A 49 6.85 0.86 -4.12
N GLU A 50 6.34 1.34 -5.25
CA GLU A 50 7.01 1.22 -6.55
C GLU A 50 8.35 1.95 -6.57
N MET A 51 8.41 3.19 -6.06
CA MET A 51 9.65 3.94 -5.93
C MET A 51 10.68 3.19 -5.07
N LYS A 52 10.24 2.59 -3.96
CA LYS A 52 11.12 1.80 -3.09
C LYS A 52 11.65 0.55 -3.80
N VAL A 53 10.79 -0.19 -4.51
CA VAL A 53 11.21 -1.36 -5.30
C VAL A 53 12.19 -0.96 -6.40
N ALA A 54 11.91 0.13 -7.12
CA ALA A 54 12.80 0.64 -8.15
C ALA A 54 14.18 1.01 -7.60
N ALA A 55 14.24 1.66 -6.43
CA ALA A 55 15.49 2.00 -5.76
C ALA A 55 16.29 0.75 -5.35
N ILE A 56 15.63 -0.26 -4.76
CA ILE A 56 16.26 -1.54 -4.39
C ILE A 56 16.81 -2.23 -5.64
N MET A 57 16.02 -2.31 -6.71
CA MET A 57 16.43 -2.94 -7.96
C MET A 57 17.58 -2.20 -8.65
N ALA A 58 17.63 -0.87 -8.54
CA ALA A 58 18.76 -0.08 -9.05
C ALA A 58 20.06 -0.43 -8.30
N ILE A 59 20.00 -0.51 -6.97
CA ILE A 59 21.15 -0.94 -6.14
C ILE A 59 21.57 -2.36 -6.53
N ALA A 60 20.62 -3.28 -6.67
CA ALA A 60 20.92 -4.67 -7.05
C ALA A 60 21.60 -4.77 -8.42
N ARG A 61 21.16 -3.97 -9.42
CA ARG A 61 21.78 -3.92 -10.75
C ARG A 61 23.19 -3.34 -10.75
N GLU A 62 23.49 -2.39 -9.87
CA GLU A 62 24.85 -1.87 -9.74
C GLU A 62 25.75 -2.86 -9.00
N ALA A 63 25.26 -3.47 -7.92
CA ALA A 63 25.99 -4.47 -7.16
C ALA A 63 26.28 -5.72 -7.99
N SER A 64 25.37 -6.16 -8.86
CA SER A 64 25.54 -7.38 -9.67
C SER A 64 26.77 -7.33 -10.58
N LYS A 65 27.23 -6.14 -10.97
CA LYS A 65 28.45 -5.94 -11.78
C LYS A 65 29.74 -6.33 -11.05
N LEU A 66 29.70 -6.42 -9.73
CA LEU A 66 30.84 -6.82 -8.90
C LEU A 66 30.99 -8.35 -8.82
N PHE A 67 29.98 -9.10 -9.24
CA PHE A 67 29.99 -10.56 -9.20
C PHE A 67 30.45 -11.13 -10.54
N LEU A 68 31.15 -12.27 -10.48
CA LEU A 68 31.56 -12.99 -11.68
C LEU A 68 30.32 -13.54 -12.41
N PRO A 69 30.32 -13.59 -13.76
CA PRO A 69 29.24 -14.23 -14.52
C PRO A 69 28.98 -15.66 -14.02
N GLY A 70 27.70 -15.99 -13.78
CA GLY A 70 27.30 -17.30 -13.25
C GLY A 70 27.39 -17.45 -11.73
N SER A 71 27.80 -16.41 -10.99
CA SER A 71 27.73 -16.40 -9.52
C SER A 71 26.27 -16.44 -9.08
N THR A 72 25.93 -17.44 -8.27
CA THR A 72 24.58 -17.64 -7.71
C THR A 72 24.67 -17.97 -6.22
N SER A 73 23.65 -17.59 -5.45
CA SER A 73 23.44 -18.05 -4.07
C SER A 73 22.53 -19.29 -4.01
N ASP A 74 22.18 -19.84 -5.17
CA ASP A 74 21.51 -21.12 -5.26
C ASP A 74 22.50 -22.24 -4.90
N HIS A 75 22.13 -23.03 -3.91
CA HIS A 75 22.89 -24.16 -3.40
C HIS A 75 22.05 -25.44 -3.43
N SER A 76 20.97 -25.47 -4.21
CA SER A 76 20.07 -26.62 -4.34
C SER A 76 20.79 -27.89 -4.82
N ASP A 77 21.94 -27.74 -5.48
CA ASP A 77 22.82 -28.83 -5.85
C ASP A 77 23.41 -29.57 -4.64
N LEU A 78 23.67 -28.87 -3.53
CA LEU A 78 24.25 -29.42 -2.29
C LEU A 78 23.27 -30.20 -1.42
N TYR A 79 21.96 -30.08 -1.69
CA TYR A 79 20.91 -30.70 -0.87
C TYR A 79 20.08 -31.70 -1.68
N ASP A 80 19.56 -32.72 -1.00
CA ASP A 80 18.61 -33.69 -1.55
C ASP A 80 17.18 -33.12 -1.62
N GLU A 81 16.24 -33.93 -2.12
CA GLU A 81 14.82 -33.55 -2.25
C GLU A 81 14.13 -33.27 -0.90
N ASN A 82 14.71 -33.71 0.21
CA ASN A 82 14.24 -33.47 1.56
C ASN A 82 14.97 -32.29 2.24
N GLY A 83 15.90 -31.64 1.54
CA GLY A 83 16.71 -30.55 2.05
C GLY A 83 17.88 -30.97 2.95
N LEU A 84 18.26 -32.25 2.95
CA LEU A 84 19.43 -32.76 3.65
C LEU A 84 20.68 -32.64 2.78
N PRO A 85 21.88 -32.40 3.36
CA PRO A 85 23.12 -32.41 2.59
C PRO A 85 23.30 -33.75 1.86
N LYS A 86 23.68 -33.69 0.59
CA LYS A 86 24.09 -34.86 -0.19
C LYS A 86 25.43 -35.43 0.27
#